data_AF-A0AAE1TVI2-F1
#
_entry.id   AF-A0AAE1TVI2-F1
#
_cell.length_a   1.000
_cell.length_b   1.000
_cell.length_c   1.000
_cell.angle_alpha   90.00
_cell.angle_beta   90.00
_cell.angle_gamma   90.00
#
_symmetry.space_group_name_H-M   'P 1'
#
loop_
_entity.id
_entity.type
_entity.pdbx_description
1 polymer ?
#
loop_
_entity_poly.entity_id
_entity_poly.type
_entity_poly.pdbx_seq_one_letter_code
_entity_poly.pdbx_strand_id
1 'polypeptide(L)'
;MADVFSLYDAKNLLRDKFVLMFGDSNMRSIYKDLLFLMVEGSITPADVFRRGGRRASYLGDVLVDASQRDTAGRDFFEIREYQNEVRVRYNFITRVYSARVRKELRAIEEGTLPVPDVVLLNSCLWDITRWGANKEEQYKKEVVQLLHELHCLLPPPRTLIIWTTTMPVATERVKGGVFIKQLEFMKHSMRFMILEANKFAEQVCKCFDVNLLDLHYHMRFQLHRRTNDGLHWEPPAIRHIINIILTHIALSWEEPLPGNFIGESLRMAQAEAESASMDNKGEILLDQDILTYIQKVKKNGSHGKEKSATKRENSEAKDLGSIQ
;
A
#
# COMPACT_ATOMS: atom_id res chain seq x y z
N MET A 1 0.13 -9.88 16.47
CA MET A 1 1.20 -10.82 16.05
C MET A 1 0.56 -11.78 15.08
N ALA A 2 1.31 -12.24 14.08
CA ALA A 2 0.74 -12.95 12.93
C ALA A 2 0.76 -14.47 13.11
N ASP A 3 -0.13 -15.14 12.40
CA ASP A 3 0.01 -16.56 12.12
C ASP A 3 1.11 -16.78 11.06
N VAL A 4 1.54 -18.02 10.86
CA VAL A 4 2.55 -18.39 9.87
C VAL A 4 1.89 -19.04 8.68
N PHE A 5 2.06 -18.47 7.50
CA PHE A 5 1.51 -19.01 6.27
C PHE A 5 2.53 -19.90 5.56
N SER A 6 2.12 -21.12 5.25
CA SER A 6 2.81 -21.96 4.27
C SER A 6 2.48 -21.51 2.84
N LEU A 7 3.14 -22.12 1.85
CA LEU A 7 2.79 -21.93 0.44
C LEU A 7 1.30 -22.23 0.18
N TYR A 8 0.79 -23.32 0.74
CA TYR A 8 -0.59 -23.77 0.52
C TYR A 8 -1.58 -22.77 1.14
N ASP A 9 -1.31 -22.32 2.36
CA ASP A 9 -2.16 -21.35 3.07
C ASP A 9 -2.25 -20.03 2.30
N ALA A 10 -1.10 -19.49 1.88
CA ALA A 10 -1.04 -18.24 1.13
C ALA A 10 -1.74 -18.34 -0.23
N LYS A 11 -1.52 -19.45 -0.96
CA LYS A 11 -2.17 -19.69 -2.25
C LYS A 11 -3.69 -19.81 -2.12
N ASN A 12 -4.18 -20.51 -1.11
CA ASN A 12 -5.62 -20.70 -0.96
C ASN A 12 -6.32 -19.41 -0.54
N LEU A 13 -5.73 -18.66 0.40
CA LEU A 13 -6.27 -17.37 0.81
C LEU A 13 -6.40 -16.41 -0.37
N LEU A 14 -5.41 -16.38 -1.26
CA LEU A 14 -5.37 -15.43 -2.38
C LEU A 14 -5.83 -16.01 -3.72
N ARG A 15 -6.36 -17.24 -3.76
CA ARG A 15 -6.78 -17.91 -5.00
C ARG A 15 -7.82 -17.07 -5.74
N ASP A 16 -7.59 -16.87 -7.04
CA ASP A 16 -8.42 -16.07 -7.94
C ASP A 16 -8.58 -14.60 -7.51
N LYS A 17 -7.69 -14.11 -6.64
CA LYS A 17 -7.66 -12.71 -6.18
C LYS A 17 -6.69 -11.86 -6.97
N PHE A 18 -7.02 -10.58 -7.06
CA PHE A 18 -6.14 -9.53 -7.55
C PHE A 18 -5.65 -8.63 -6.40
N VAL A 19 -4.34 -8.68 -6.13
CA VAL A 19 -3.64 -7.82 -5.18
C VAL A 19 -2.90 -6.71 -5.93
N LEU A 20 -3.30 -5.46 -5.68
CA LEU A 20 -2.66 -4.27 -6.23
C LEU A 20 -1.83 -3.57 -5.16
N MET A 21 -0.52 -3.47 -5.36
CA MET A 21 0.43 -2.95 -4.38
C MET A 21 1.04 -1.64 -4.88
N PHE A 22 1.05 -0.60 -4.03
CA PHE A 22 1.78 0.63 -4.28
C PHE A 22 2.76 0.90 -3.14
N GLY A 23 4.01 1.16 -3.48
CA GLY A 23 4.96 1.67 -2.48
C GLY A 23 6.38 1.78 -2.98
N ASP A 24 7.31 1.87 -2.04
CA ASP A 24 8.74 2.05 -2.35
C ASP A 24 9.47 0.70 -2.51
N SER A 25 10.79 0.71 -2.33
CA SER A 25 11.63 -0.48 -2.43
C SER A 25 11.37 -1.53 -1.35
N ASN A 26 10.84 -1.16 -0.17
CA ASN A 26 10.39 -2.14 0.82
C ASN A 26 9.14 -2.84 0.33
N MET A 27 8.20 -2.12 -0.30
CA MET A 27 7.03 -2.73 -0.93
C MET A 27 7.44 -3.67 -2.08
N ARG A 28 8.52 -3.37 -2.81
CA ARG A 28 9.09 -4.32 -3.78
C ARG A 28 9.60 -5.60 -3.12
N SER A 29 10.25 -5.51 -1.96
CA SER A 29 10.69 -6.70 -1.22
C SER A 29 9.51 -7.52 -0.72
N ILE A 30 8.44 -6.88 -0.25
CA ILE A 30 7.17 -7.52 0.13
C ILE A 30 6.57 -8.24 -1.10
N TYR A 31 6.47 -7.55 -2.25
CA TYR A 31 6.01 -8.16 -3.50
C TYR A 31 6.81 -9.41 -3.86
N LYS A 32 8.14 -9.31 -3.86
CA LYS A 32 9.01 -10.44 -4.22
C LYS A 32 8.87 -11.60 -3.24
N ASP A 33 8.86 -11.34 -1.93
CA ASP A 33 8.72 -12.40 -0.94
C ASP A 33 7.34 -13.07 -0.97
N LEU A 34 6.27 -12.32 -1.26
CA LEU A 34 4.93 -12.89 -1.47
C LEU A 34 4.93 -13.88 -2.62
N LEU A 35 5.52 -13.52 -3.77
CA LEU A 35 5.65 -14.45 -4.89
C LEU A 35 6.50 -15.66 -4.52
N PHE A 36 7.63 -15.45 -3.84
CA PHE A 36 8.50 -16.54 -3.41
C PHE A 36 7.79 -17.50 -2.44
N LEU A 37 7.00 -16.98 -1.50
CA LEU A 37 6.18 -17.80 -0.60
C LEU A 37 5.18 -18.66 -1.39
N MET A 38 4.51 -18.08 -2.39
CA MET A 38 3.51 -18.80 -3.19
C MET A 38 4.11 -19.77 -4.22
N VAL A 39 5.37 -19.62 -4.60
CA VAL A 39 6.03 -20.48 -5.61
C VAL A 39 6.95 -21.51 -4.97
N GLU A 40 7.80 -21.09 -4.03
CA GLU A 40 8.87 -21.90 -3.44
C GLU A 40 8.61 -22.24 -1.96
N GLY A 41 7.78 -21.47 -1.25
CA GLY A 41 7.39 -21.71 0.15
C GLY A 41 8.47 -21.40 1.20
N SER A 42 9.75 -21.53 0.86
CA SER A 42 10.89 -21.24 1.77
C SER A 42 11.15 -19.74 1.93
N ILE A 43 12.12 -19.35 2.77
CA ILE A 43 12.52 -17.94 2.95
C ILE A 43 13.24 -17.44 1.70
N THR A 44 12.87 -16.24 1.25
CA THR A 44 13.49 -15.62 0.07
C THR A 44 15.00 -15.43 0.24
N PRO A 45 15.83 -15.82 -0.75
CA PRO A 45 17.26 -15.53 -0.73
C PRO A 45 17.57 -14.02 -0.70
N ALA A 46 18.59 -13.60 0.05
CA ALA A 46 18.88 -12.18 0.25
C ALA A 46 19.30 -11.44 -1.04
N ASP A 47 19.84 -12.14 -2.02
CA ASP A 47 20.22 -11.61 -3.33
C ASP A 47 19.00 -11.20 -4.17
N VAL A 48 17.84 -11.81 -3.96
CA VAL A 48 16.58 -11.47 -4.65
C VAL A 48 16.14 -10.03 -4.35
N PHE A 49 16.40 -9.54 -3.13
CA PHE A 49 16.06 -8.18 -2.73
C PHE A 49 17.07 -7.14 -3.21
N ARG A 50 18.26 -7.58 -3.64
CA ARG A 50 19.18 -6.66 -4.32
C ARG A 50 18.55 -6.21 -5.62
N ARG A 51 18.84 -4.97 -6.00
CA ARG A 51 18.38 -4.44 -7.28
C ARG A 51 19.10 -5.18 -8.41
N GLY A 52 18.46 -6.20 -8.95
CA GLY A 52 18.86 -6.85 -10.20
C GLY A 52 18.60 -5.96 -11.41
N GLY A 53 18.90 -6.48 -12.61
CA GLY A 53 18.56 -5.78 -13.85
C GLY A 53 17.05 -5.61 -13.97
N ARG A 54 16.58 -4.37 -14.13
CA ARG A 54 15.14 -4.04 -14.16
C ARG A 54 14.31 -4.87 -15.14
N ARG A 55 14.93 -5.30 -16.25
CA ARG A 55 14.29 -6.12 -17.31
C ARG A 55 14.24 -7.61 -17.00
N ALA A 56 14.99 -8.10 -16.01
CA ALA A 56 14.97 -9.51 -15.65
C ALA A 56 13.64 -9.86 -15.00
N SER A 57 12.98 -10.92 -15.49
CA SER A 57 11.80 -11.50 -14.84
C SER A 57 12.19 -12.12 -13.50
N TYR A 58 11.24 -12.12 -12.56
CA TYR A 58 11.34 -12.76 -11.26
C TYR A 58 10.14 -13.70 -11.07
N LEU A 59 10.42 -15.01 -10.94
CA LEU A 59 9.40 -16.06 -10.82
C LEU A 59 8.30 -16.00 -11.90
N GLY A 60 8.64 -15.58 -13.12
CA GLY A 60 7.70 -15.46 -14.23
C GLY A 60 6.88 -14.16 -14.23
N ASP A 61 7.18 -13.20 -13.34
CA ASP A 61 6.61 -11.87 -13.45
C ASP A 61 7.05 -11.14 -14.73
N VAL A 62 6.27 -10.15 -15.13
CA VAL A 62 6.56 -9.30 -16.29
C VAL A 62 6.70 -7.84 -15.87
N LEU A 63 7.61 -7.14 -16.54
CA LEU A 63 7.73 -5.69 -16.43
C LEU A 63 6.67 -5.02 -17.33
N VAL A 64 5.64 -4.44 -16.72
CA VAL A 64 4.52 -3.79 -17.44
C VAL A 64 4.92 -2.41 -17.95
N ASP A 65 5.57 -1.61 -17.11
CA ASP A 65 6.07 -0.28 -17.47
C ASP A 65 7.20 0.14 -16.52
N ALA A 66 8.09 1.03 -16.96
CA ALA A 66 9.16 1.57 -16.14
C ALA A 66 9.65 2.92 -16.64
N SER A 67 10.25 3.71 -15.75
CA SER A 67 10.93 4.94 -16.11
C SER A 67 12.04 4.67 -17.15
N GLN A 68 12.23 5.53 -18.15
CA GLN A 68 13.27 5.30 -19.16
C GLN A 68 14.66 5.15 -18.51
N ARG A 69 15.00 6.10 -17.63
CA ARG A 69 16.23 6.05 -16.84
C ARG A 69 16.07 5.11 -15.67
N ASP A 70 17.10 4.30 -15.43
CA ASP A 70 17.20 3.40 -14.28
C ASP A 70 17.93 4.06 -13.09
N THR A 71 17.76 5.36 -12.93
CA THR A 71 18.35 6.15 -11.85
C THR A 71 17.37 6.33 -10.71
N ALA A 72 17.85 6.28 -9.46
CA ALA A 72 17.01 6.52 -8.29
C ALA A 72 16.66 8.03 -8.16
N GLY A 73 15.75 8.49 -9.00
CA GLY A 73 15.28 9.87 -9.12
C GLY A 73 13.79 10.00 -8.80
N ARG A 74 13.29 11.24 -8.82
CA ARG A 74 11.86 11.53 -8.61
C ARG A 74 10.96 10.94 -9.70
N ASP A 75 11.52 10.78 -10.90
CA ASP A 75 10.88 10.18 -12.07
C ASP A 75 11.00 8.65 -12.11
N PHE A 76 11.63 8.03 -11.11
CA PHE A 76 11.74 6.58 -11.05
C PHE A 76 10.37 5.95 -10.76
N PHE A 77 10.00 4.98 -11.59
CA PHE A 77 8.87 4.09 -11.35
C PHE A 77 9.13 2.75 -12.04
N GLU A 78 8.47 1.71 -11.53
CA GLU A 78 8.56 0.33 -12.00
C GLU A 78 7.22 -0.32 -11.72
N ILE A 79 6.60 -0.91 -12.74
CA ILE A 79 5.33 -1.64 -12.62
C ILE A 79 5.59 -3.07 -13.03
N ARG A 80 5.33 -4.01 -12.12
CA ARG A 80 5.51 -5.44 -12.35
C ARG A 80 4.22 -6.17 -12.09
N GLU A 81 3.98 -7.23 -12.84
CA GLU A 81 2.78 -8.05 -12.71
C GLU A 81 3.15 -9.52 -12.76
N TYR A 82 2.65 -10.26 -11.78
CA TYR A 82 2.63 -11.72 -11.77
C TYR A 82 1.18 -12.16 -11.95
N GLN A 83 0.93 -13.06 -12.89
CA GLN A 83 -0.40 -13.57 -13.21
C GLN A 83 -0.35 -15.09 -13.31
N ASN A 84 -0.97 -15.77 -12.34
CA ASN A 84 -1.23 -17.21 -12.36
C ASN A 84 -2.58 -17.46 -11.65
N GLU A 85 -2.68 -18.45 -10.75
CA GLU A 85 -3.82 -18.64 -9.83
C GLU A 85 -4.11 -17.40 -8.95
N VAL A 86 -3.13 -16.50 -8.82
CA VAL A 86 -3.26 -15.21 -8.14
C VAL A 86 -2.70 -14.13 -9.07
N ARG A 87 -3.34 -12.97 -9.11
CA ARG A 87 -2.78 -11.78 -9.76
C ARG A 87 -2.17 -10.85 -8.72
N VAL A 88 -0.90 -10.52 -8.89
CA VAL A 88 -0.22 -9.53 -8.03
C VAL A 88 0.44 -8.48 -8.91
N ARG A 89 0.00 -7.23 -8.79
CA ARG A 89 0.62 -6.10 -9.49
C ARG A 89 1.29 -5.16 -8.49
N TYR A 90 2.57 -4.89 -8.70
CA TYR A 90 3.36 -3.97 -7.89
C TYR A 90 3.67 -2.70 -8.66
N ASN A 91 3.45 -1.55 -8.02
CA ASN A 91 3.77 -0.22 -8.53
C ASN A 91 4.76 0.48 -7.59
N PHE A 92 5.99 0.70 -8.08
CA PHE A 92 6.93 1.58 -7.39
C PHE A 92 6.45 3.03 -7.49
N ILE A 93 6.25 3.68 -6.35
CA ILE A 93 5.88 5.09 -6.28
C ILE A 93 6.90 5.94 -5.52
N THR A 94 7.14 7.15 -6.02
CA THR A 94 7.95 8.18 -5.34
C THR A 94 7.09 9.29 -4.73
N ARG A 95 5.77 9.21 -4.94
CA ARG A 95 4.78 10.16 -4.45
C ARG A 95 3.43 9.49 -4.32
N VAL A 96 2.75 9.70 -3.19
CA VAL A 96 1.49 9.01 -2.84
C VAL A 96 0.41 9.21 -3.90
N TYR A 97 0.29 10.41 -4.47
CA TYR A 97 -0.72 10.75 -5.48
C TYR A 97 -0.08 11.24 -6.79
N SER A 98 0.86 10.44 -7.30
CA SER A 98 1.54 10.72 -8.56
C SER A 98 0.61 10.61 -9.78
N ALA A 99 1.03 11.18 -10.92
CA ALA A 99 0.33 11.00 -12.19
C ALA A 99 0.21 9.52 -12.60
N ARG A 100 1.15 8.68 -12.13
CA ARG A 100 1.15 7.23 -12.38
C ARG A 100 0.08 6.52 -11.56
N VAL A 101 -0.02 6.82 -10.27
CA VAL A 101 -1.09 6.28 -9.41
C VAL A 101 -2.44 6.62 -10.02
N ARG A 102 -2.67 7.89 -10.40
CA ARG A 102 -3.89 8.29 -11.10
C ARG A 102 -4.14 7.56 -12.43
N LYS A 103 -3.08 7.13 -13.13
CA LYS A 103 -3.22 6.35 -14.37
C LYS A 103 -3.71 4.92 -14.07
N GLU A 104 -3.19 4.27 -13.02
CA GLU A 104 -3.70 2.96 -12.58
C GLU A 104 -5.16 3.08 -12.10
N LEU A 105 -5.50 4.11 -11.31
CA LEU A 105 -6.89 4.32 -10.86
C LEU A 105 -7.87 4.55 -12.02
N ARG A 106 -7.48 5.37 -13.01
CA ARG A 106 -8.27 5.53 -14.24
C ARG A 106 -8.42 4.23 -15.03
N ALA A 107 -7.37 3.42 -15.11
CA ALA A 107 -7.46 2.13 -15.79
C ALA A 107 -8.50 1.21 -15.13
N ILE A 108 -8.64 1.27 -13.80
CA ILE A 108 -9.70 0.57 -13.06
C ILE A 108 -11.07 1.16 -13.36
N GLU A 109 -11.21 2.49 -13.32
CA GLU A 109 -12.46 3.19 -13.62
C GLU A 109 -12.98 2.91 -15.04
N GLU A 110 -12.06 2.83 -16.01
CA GLU A 110 -12.33 2.53 -17.42
C GLU A 110 -12.50 1.02 -17.69
N GLY A 111 -12.24 0.15 -16.71
CA GLY A 111 -12.35 -1.31 -16.84
C GLY A 111 -11.22 -1.98 -17.63
N THR A 112 -10.14 -1.26 -17.94
CA THR A 112 -8.94 -1.83 -18.60
C THR A 112 -8.04 -2.57 -17.60
N LEU A 113 -8.14 -2.22 -16.32
CA LEU A 113 -7.63 -2.99 -15.19
C LEU A 113 -8.83 -3.50 -14.38
N PRO A 114 -8.89 -4.79 -14.00
CA PRO A 114 -9.98 -5.26 -13.15
C PRO A 114 -9.90 -4.60 -11.77
N VAL A 115 -11.05 -4.55 -11.11
CA VAL A 115 -11.15 -4.10 -9.72
C VAL A 115 -10.34 -5.06 -8.83
N PRO A 116 -9.36 -4.58 -8.05
CA PRO A 116 -8.60 -5.44 -7.15
C PRO A 116 -9.43 -5.89 -5.95
N ASP A 117 -9.18 -7.11 -5.47
CA ASP A 117 -9.71 -7.62 -4.21
C ASP A 117 -8.97 -7.00 -3.01
N VAL A 118 -7.67 -6.74 -3.16
CA VAL A 118 -6.82 -6.11 -2.13
C VAL A 118 -6.02 -4.97 -2.74
N VAL A 119 -6.01 -3.81 -2.07
CA VAL A 119 -5.07 -2.71 -2.37
C VAL A 119 -4.15 -2.51 -1.18
N LEU A 120 -2.85 -2.78 -1.36
CA LEU A 120 -1.83 -2.57 -0.34
C LEU A 120 -1.03 -1.30 -0.62
N LEU A 121 -1.06 -0.34 0.31
CA LEU A 121 -0.46 0.99 0.13
C LEU A 121 0.61 1.27 1.16
N ASN A 122 1.74 1.82 0.72
CA ASN A 122 2.73 2.46 1.57
C ASN A 122 3.31 3.68 0.85
N SER A 123 3.27 4.86 1.47
CA SER A 123 3.99 6.03 0.99
C SER A 123 4.41 6.88 2.17
N CYS A 124 5.67 7.33 2.19
CA CYS A 124 6.18 8.25 3.21
C CYS A 124 7.54 8.81 2.81
N LEU A 125 8.59 7.97 2.88
CA LEU A 125 9.99 8.41 2.79
C LEU A 125 10.25 9.33 1.61
N TRP A 126 9.85 8.93 0.41
CA TRP A 126 10.05 9.74 -0.80
C TRP A 126 9.27 11.05 -0.76
N ASP A 127 7.99 11.02 -0.36
CA ASP A 127 7.14 12.20 -0.21
C ASP A 127 7.79 13.23 0.73
N ILE A 128 8.21 12.79 1.91
CA ILE A 128 8.70 13.68 2.97
C ILE A 128 10.19 14.05 2.85
N THR A 129 10.93 13.53 1.86
CA THR A 129 12.37 13.86 1.67
C THR A 129 12.71 14.45 0.30
N ARG A 130 11.93 14.23 -0.77
CA ARG A 130 12.35 14.54 -2.15
C ARG A 130 11.57 15.66 -2.86
N TRP A 131 10.54 16.22 -2.25
CA TRP A 131 9.58 17.11 -2.94
C TRP A 131 9.61 18.59 -2.51
N GLY A 132 10.79 19.09 -2.14
CA GLY A 132 11.01 20.53 -1.92
C GLY A 132 10.54 21.03 -0.54
N ALA A 133 10.39 22.35 -0.41
CA ALA A 133 10.07 22.99 0.87
C ALA A 133 8.66 22.61 1.37
N ASN A 134 7.65 22.63 0.50
CA ASN A 134 6.24 22.41 0.84
C ASN A 134 5.83 20.93 0.84
N LYS A 135 6.81 20.01 0.89
CA LYS A 135 6.59 18.57 0.74
C LYS A 135 5.61 17.99 1.76
N GLU A 136 5.63 18.46 3.00
CA GLU A 136 4.75 17.97 4.06
C GLU A 136 3.29 18.36 3.81
N GLU A 137 3.03 19.64 3.54
CA GLU A 137 1.68 20.13 3.23
C GLU A 137 1.11 19.46 1.97
N GLN A 138 1.94 19.28 0.95
CA GLN A 138 1.54 18.56 -0.27
C GLN A 138 1.23 17.10 0.02
N TYR A 139 2.10 16.40 0.75
CA TYR A 139 1.87 15.02 1.16
C TYR A 139 0.54 14.87 1.92
N LYS A 140 0.27 15.75 2.90
CA LYS A 140 -0.97 15.72 3.68
C LYS A 140 -2.21 15.83 2.77
N LYS A 141 -2.22 16.79 1.83
CA LYS A 141 -3.34 16.97 0.88
C LYS A 141 -3.48 15.80 -0.09
N GLU A 142 -2.37 15.20 -0.52
CA GLU A 142 -2.36 14.11 -1.48
C GLU A 142 -2.77 12.76 -0.89
N VAL A 143 -2.44 12.49 0.37
CA VAL A 143 -2.99 11.34 1.10
C VAL A 143 -4.52 11.44 1.15
N VAL A 144 -5.06 12.62 1.51
CA VAL A 144 -6.52 12.85 1.53
C VAL A 144 -7.14 12.66 0.15
N GLN A 145 -6.52 13.16 -0.92
CA GLN A 145 -7.00 12.98 -2.30
C GLN A 145 -7.02 11.51 -2.71
N LEU A 146 -5.92 10.79 -2.48
CA LEU A 146 -5.83 9.37 -2.83
C LEU A 146 -6.87 8.54 -2.09
N LEU A 147 -6.97 8.70 -0.76
CA LEU A 147 -7.90 7.89 0.03
C LEU A 147 -9.36 8.23 -0.30
N HIS A 148 -9.68 9.48 -0.63
CA HIS A 148 -11.00 9.82 -1.14
C HIS A 148 -11.31 9.16 -2.49
N GLU A 149 -10.37 9.22 -3.45
CA GLU A 149 -10.57 8.63 -4.77
C GLU A 149 -10.73 7.11 -4.69
N LEU A 150 -9.88 6.44 -3.90
CA LEU A 150 -10.00 5.01 -3.64
C LEU A 150 -11.34 4.67 -2.97
N HIS A 151 -11.76 5.42 -1.95
CA HIS A 151 -13.06 5.20 -1.29
C HIS A 151 -14.23 5.35 -2.27
N CYS A 152 -14.12 6.27 -3.24
CA CYS A 152 -15.16 6.48 -4.25
C CYS A 152 -15.17 5.44 -5.36
N LEU A 153 -13.99 4.96 -5.78
CA LEU A 153 -13.79 4.02 -6.89
C LEU A 153 -13.94 2.56 -6.45
N LEU A 154 -13.51 2.23 -5.24
CA LEU A 154 -13.39 0.88 -4.68
C LEU A 154 -14.18 0.80 -3.37
N PRO A 155 -15.52 0.93 -3.40
CA PRO A 155 -16.31 0.92 -2.19
C PRO A 155 -16.26 -0.47 -1.50
N PRO A 156 -16.13 -0.51 -0.16
CA PRO A 156 -16.32 -1.74 0.61
C PRO A 156 -17.70 -2.38 0.41
N PRO A 157 -17.87 -3.69 0.64
CA PRO A 157 -16.84 -4.65 1.08
C PRO A 157 -16.03 -5.26 -0.08
N ARG A 158 -16.28 -4.83 -1.33
CA ARG A 158 -15.73 -5.48 -2.53
C ARG A 158 -14.20 -5.48 -2.58
N THR A 159 -13.56 -4.42 -2.10
CA THR A 159 -12.10 -4.29 -2.08
C THR A 159 -11.62 -3.99 -0.68
N LEU A 160 -10.63 -4.77 -0.22
CA LEU A 160 -9.94 -4.53 1.04
C LEU A 160 -8.77 -3.55 0.79
N ILE A 161 -8.90 -2.30 1.23
CA ILE A 161 -7.84 -1.30 1.13
C ILE A 161 -7.06 -1.28 2.45
N ILE A 162 -5.76 -1.59 2.38
CA ILE A 162 -4.84 -1.65 3.53
C ILE A 162 -3.74 -0.60 3.36
N TRP A 163 -3.70 0.39 4.23
CA TRP A 163 -2.57 1.29 4.40
C TRP A 163 -1.57 0.70 5.40
N THR A 164 -0.36 0.44 4.95
CA THR A 164 0.75 0.03 5.82
C THR A 164 1.58 1.24 6.25
N THR A 165 1.90 1.35 7.53
CA THR A 165 2.79 2.41 8.02
C THR A 165 4.24 2.15 7.60
N THR A 166 5.02 3.22 7.47
CA THR A 166 6.45 3.10 7.12
C THR A 166 7.25 2.57 8.29
N MET A 167 8.01 1.51 8.04
CA MET A 167 8.81 0.80 9.04
C MET A 167 9.95 1.65 9.66
N PRO A 168 10.51 1.26 10.81
CA PRO A 168 11.57 2.01 11.46
C PRO A 168 12.90 2.02 10.68
N VAL A 169 13.37 3.21 10.35
CA VAL A 169 14.67 3.44 9.68
C VAL A 169 15.80 3.71 10.68
N ALA A 170 17.05 3.55 10.24
CA ALA A 170 18.22 3.95 11.02
C ALA A 170 18.37 5.49 11.05
N THR A 171 19.08 6.00 12.05
CA THR A 171 19.36 7.45 12.16
C THR A 171 20.62 7.86 11.39
N GLU A 172 21.68 7.04 11.41
CA GLU A 172 23.01 7.46 10.93
C GLU A 172 23.43 6.81 9.61
N ARG A 173 22.97 5.58 9.36
CA ARG A 173 23.48 4.74 8.27
C ARG A 173 22.53 4.63 7.09
N VAL A 174 21.79 5.70 6.78
CA VAL A 174 20.79 5.68 5.73
C VAL A 174 21.44 5.88 4.37
N LYS A 175 21.44 4.81 3.56
CA LYS A 175 22.00 4.77 2.20
C LYS A 175 20.90 4.42 1.20
N GLY A 176 20.83 5.17 0.09
CA GLY A 176 19.86 4.91 -0.97
C GLY A 176 19.44 6.19 -1.71
N GLY A 177 18.58 6.05 -2.71
CA GLY A 177 18.09 7.17 -3.54
C GLY A 177 17.14 8.14 -2.85
N VAL A 178 16.76 7.83 -1.59
CA VAL A 178 15.88 8.65 -0.75
C VAL A 178 16.55 9.96 -0.34
N PHE A 179 17.88 10.04 -0.33
CA PHE A 179 18.60 11.28 -0.05
C PHE A 179 19.48 11.72 -1.21
N ILE A 180 19.48 13.03 -1.46
CA ILE A 180 20.57 13.71 -2.18
C ILE A 180 21.55 14.27 -1.16
N LYS A 181 22.80 14.47 -1.59
CA LYS A 181 23.89 14.98 -0.73
C LYS A 181 23.51 16.25 0.04
N GLN A 182 22.73 17.12 -0.58
CA GLN A 182 22.29 18.40 0.00
C GLN A 182 21.27 18.25 1.14
N LEU A 183 20.64 17.08 1.30
CA LEU A 183 19.59 16.81 2.29
C LEU A 183 20.01 15.76 3.33
N GLU A 184 21.30 15.43 3.44
CA GLU A 184 21.74 14.41 4.39
C GLU A 184 21.50 14.80 5.85
N PHE A 185 21.47 16.09 6.18
CA PHE A 185 21.16 16.58 7.51
C PHE A 185 19.78 16.12 8.01
N MET A 186 18.83 15.85 7.09
CA MET A 186 17.48 15.39 7.44
C MET A 186 17.48 13.98 8.04
N LYS A 187 18.53 13.17 7.83
CA LYS A 187 18.62 11.80 8.36
C LYS A 187 18.47 11.77 9.90
N HIS A 188 18.94 12.81 10.59
CA HIS A 188 18.85 12.93 12.04
C HIS A 188 17.42 13.12 12.56
N SER A 189 16.57 13.79 11.79
CA SER A 189 15.16 14.06 12.16
C SER A 189 14.18 13.08 11.53
N MET A 190 14.64 12.23 10.59
CA MET A 190 13.78 11.39 9.77
C MET A 190 12.88 10.45 10.57
N ARG A 191 13.35 9.92 11.70
CA ARG A 191 12.52 9.02 12.54
C ARG A 191 11.31 9.74 13.12
N PHE A 192 11.46 11.00 13.51
CA PHE A 192 10.35 11.85 13.98
C PHE A 192 9.40 12.17 12.83
N MET A 193 9.94 12.58 11.68
CA MET A 193 9.11 12.88 10.50
C MET A 193 8.29 11.67 10.03
N ILE A 194 8.86 10.46 10.10
CA ILE A 194 8.14 9.21 9.77
C ILE A 194 7.04 8.94 10.78
N LEU A 195 7.30 9.12 12.08
CA LEU A 195 6.28 8.94 13.12
C LEU A 195 5.11 9.90 12.94
N GLU A 196 5.39 11.19 12.67
CA GLU A 196 4.38 12.20 12.38
C GLU A 196 3.59 11.86 11.11
N ALA A 197 4.28 11.49 10.03
CA ALA A 197 3.63 11.12 8.77
C ALA A 197 2.78 9.84 8.89
N ASN A 198 3.25 8.84 9.64
CA ASN A 198 2.49 7.63 9.93
C ASN A 198 1.26 7.94 10.79
N LYS A 199 1.41 8.78 11.83
CA LYS A 199 0.30 9.20 12.68
C LYS A 199 -0.75 9.98 11.89
N PHE A 200 -0.31 10.89 11.02
CA PHE A 200 -1.20 11.60 10.13
C PHE A 200 -1.96 10.64 9.21
N ALA A 201 -1.27 9.70 8.56
CA ALA A 201 -1.91 8.72 7.68
C ALA A 201 -2.93 7.84 8.42
N GLU A 202 -2.66 7.41 9.66
CA GLU A 202 -3.64 6.73 10.52
C GLU A 202 -4.93 7.55 10.66
N GLN A 203 -4.82 8.84 10.98
CA GLN A 203 -5.99 9.70 11.20
C GLN A 203 -6.79 9.90 9.92
N VAL A 204 -6.13 10.02 8.76
CA VAL A 204 -6.84 10.10 7.47
C VAL A 204 -7.48 8.76 7.11
N CYS A 205 -6.84 7.61 7.40
CA CYS A 205 -7.45 6.29 7.20
C CYS A 205 -8.78 6.16 7.98
N LYS A 206 -8.82 6.62 9.24
CA LYS A 206 -10.07 6.69 10.04
C LYS A 206 -11.15 7.54 9.37
N CYS A 207 -10.79 8.63 8.71
CA CYS A 207 -11.73 9.52 8.04
C CYS A 207 -12.39 8.89 6.80
N PHE A 208 -11.77 7.87 6.20
CA PHE A 208 -12.22 7.22 4.97
C PHE A 208 -12.50 5.71 5.12
N ASP A 209 -12.50 5.21 6.36
CA ASP A 209 -12.75 3.79 6.69
C ASP A 209 -11.80 2.84 5.96
N VAL A 210 -10.52 3.23 5.91
CA VAL A 210 -9.44 2.44 5.31
C VAL A 210 -8.72 1.66 6.41
N ASN A 211 -8.42 0.37 6.16
CA ASN A 211 -7.70 -0.45 7.12
C ASN A 211 -6.27 0.06 7.28
N LEU A 212 -5.81 0.24 8.52
CA LEU A 212 -4.42 0.56 8.81
C LEU A 212 -3.72 -0.66 9.40
N LEU A 213 -2.58 -1.04 8.82
CA LEU A 213 -1.69 -2.07 9.33
C LEU A 213 -0.37 -1.44 9.79
N ASP A 214 -0.18 -1.33 11.10
CA ASP A 214 0.96 -0.60 11.68
C ASP A 214 2.26 -1.43 11.68
N LEU A 215 2.90 -1.53 10.51
CA LEU A 215 4.21 -2.16 10.37
C LEU A 215 5.30 -1.43 11.17
N HIS A 216 5.16 -0.13 11.44
CA HIS A 216 6.09 0.59 12.31
C HIS A 216 6.07 0.00 13.72
N TYR A 217 4.87 -0.18 14.29
CA TYR A 217 4.69 -0.84 15.56
C TYR A 217 5.25 -2.27 15.52
N HIS A 218 4.82 -3.10 14.57
CA HIS A 218 5.23 -4.52 14.54
C HIS A 218 6.74 -4.72 14.37
N MET A 219 7.42 -3.82 13.66
CA MET A 219 8.85 -3.94 13.37
C MET A 219 9.74 -3.20 14.39
N ARG A 220 9.19 -2.47 15.36
CA ARG A 220 9.96 -1.67 16.35
C ARG A 220 10.93 -2.48 17.20
N PHE A 221 10.66 -3.77 17.41
CA PHE A 221 11.54 -4.68 18.15
C PHE A 221 12.36 -5.62 17.24
N GLN A 222 12.24 -5.47 15.93
CA GLN A 222 12.99 -6.26 14.95
C GLN A 222 14.17 -5.47 14.36
N LEU A 223 14.55 -4.31 14.92
CA LEU A 223 15.54 -3.38 14.34
C LEU A 223 16.89 -4.02 13.98
N HIS A 224 17.27 -5.10 14.66
CA HIS A 224 18.49 -5.88 14.40
C HIS A 224 18.47 -6.62 13.05
N ARG A 225 17.28 -6.85 12.45
CA ARG A 225 17.08 -7.47 11.13
C ARG A 225 17.03 -6.47 9.98
N ARG A 226 17.30 -5.20 10.27
CA ARG A 226 17.43 -4.17 9.24
C ARG A 226 18.81 -4.28 8.62
N THR A 227 18.88 -4.20 7.31
CA THR A 227 20.13 -4.28 6.57
C THR A 227 21.06 -3.09 6.88
N ASN A 228 22.32 -3.23 6.48
CA ASN A 228 23.37 -2.25 6.74
C ASN A 228 23.18 -0.88 6.05
N ASP A 229 22.20 -0.74 5.15
CA ASP A 229 21.82 0.53 4.55
C ASP A 229 20.81 1.35 5.36
N GLY A 230 20.35 0.80 6.49
CA GLY A 230 19.49 1.50 7.43
C GLY A 230 18.06 1.77 6.94
N LEU A 231 17.65 1.23 5.78
CA LEU A 231 16.33 1.41 5.19
C LEU A 231 15.61 0.08 4.92
N HIS A 232 16.33 -0.89 4.35
CA HIS A 232 15.75 -2.16 3.93
C HIS A 232 15.90 -3.23 5.01
N TRP A 233 15.10 -4.29 4.88
CA TRP A 233 14.99 -5.37 5.84
C TRP A 233 15.43 -6.71 5.25
N GLU A 234 15.98 -7.57 6.10
CA GLU A 234 16.44 -8.90 5.71
C GLU A 234 15.26 -9.84 5.39
N PRO A 235 15.47 -10.91 4.60
CA PRO A 235 14.40 -11.83 4.21
C PRO A 235 13.53 -12.39 5.34
N PRO A 236 14.07 -12.83 6.49
CA PRO A 236 13.21 -13.28 7.59
C PRO A 236 12.28 -12.18 8.13
N ALA A 237 12.72 -10.93 8.11
CA ALA A 237 11.89 -9.79 8.52
C ALA A 237 10.81 -9.47 7.49
N ILE A 238 11.12 -9.57 6.19
CA ILE A 238 10.11 -9.41 5.13
C ILE A 238 9.08 -10.55 5.18
N ARG A 239 9.49 -11.80 5.39
CA ARG A 239 8.54 -12.93 5.58
C ARG A 239 7.64 -12.70 6.80
N HIS A 240 8.18 -12.17 7.89
CA HIS A 240 7.37 -11.80 9.05
C HIS A 240 6.31 -10.76 8.70
N ILE A 241 6.66 -9.74 7.90
CA ILE A 241 5.70 -8.74 7.40
C ILE A 241 4.64 -9.36 6.50
N ILE A 242 5.02 -10.29 5.62
CA ILE A 242 4.06 -11.03 4.78
C ILE A 242 3.06 -11.80 5.64
N ASN A 243 3.53 -12.50 6.66
CA ASN A 243 2.64 -13.19 7.60
C ASN A 243 1.67 -12.21 8.29
N ILE A 244 2.14 -11.03 8.71
CA ILE A 244 1.28 -9.97 9.28
C ILE A 244 0.22 -9.51 8.27
N ILE A 245 0.60 -9.29 7.01
CA ILE A 245 -0.33 -8.88 5.95
C ILE A 245 -1.36 -9.97 5.67
N LEU A 246 -0.94 -11.23 5.53
CA LEU A 246 -1.85 -12.35 5.23
C LEU A 246 -2.78 -12.65 6.41
N THR A 247 -2.32 -12.54 7.65
CA THR A 247 -3.20 -12.60 8.84
C THR A 247 -4.24 -11.48 8.79
N HIS A 248 -3.85 -10.23 8.48
CA HIS A 248 -4.79 -9.13 8.38
C HIS A 248 -5.84 -9.38 7.29
N ILE A 249 -5.43 -9.86 6.12
CA ILE A 249 -6.32 -10.20 5.02
C ILE A 249 -7.31 -11.30 5.42
N ALA A 250 -6.82 -12.41 5.98
CA ALA A 250 -7.67 -13.52 6.41
C ALA A 250 -8.71 -13.09 7.44
N LEU A 251 -8.30 -12.34 8.47
CA LEU A 251 -9.21 -11.82 9.48
C LEU A 251 -10.23 -10.83 8.89
N SER A 252 -9.81 -9.98 7.95
CA SER A 252 -10.70 -9.02 7.27
C SER A 252 -11.73 -9.69 6.35
N TRP A 253 -11.44 -10.91 5.88
CA TRP A 253 -12.35 -11.72 5.07
C TRP A 253 -13.10 -12.79 5.89
N GLU A 254 -12.91 -12.81 7.21
CA GLU A 254 -13.47 -13.84 8.11
C GLU A 254 -13.07 -15.28 7.69
N GLU A 255 -11.91 -15.41 7.03
CA GLU A 255 -11.32 -16.69 6.63
C GLU A 255 -10.52 -17.30 7.80
N PRO A 256 -10.52 -18.64 7.94
CA PRO A 256 -9.78 -19.30 9.01
C PRO A 256 -8.28 -19.06 8.85
N LEU A 257 -7.62 -18.73 9.97
CA LEU A 257 -6.17 -18.69 10.02
C LEU A 257 -5.57 -20.10 9.97
N PRO A 258 -4.32 -20.27 9.49
CA PRO A 258 -3.69 -21.58 9.35
C PRO A 258 -3.53 -22.39 10.65
N GLY A 259 -3.43 -21.73 11.80
CA GLY A 259 -3.18 -22.37 13.10
C GLY A 259 -1.74 -22.84 13.28
N ASN A 260 -0.79 -22.33 12.49
CA ASN A 260 0.61 -22.75 12.51
C ASN A 260 1.43 -22.06 13.62
N PHE A 261 0.85 -21.05 14.26
CA PHE A 261 1.44 -20.35 15.39
C PHE A 261 0.40 -20.07 16.48
N ILE A 262 0.77 -20.32 17.73
CA ILE A 262 -0.06 -20.02 18.89
C ILE A 262 0.68 -18.98 19.75
N GLY A 263 0.10 -17.80 19.86
CA GLY A 263 0.65 -16.73 20.69
C GLY A 263 -0.42 -15.76 21.18
N GLU A 264 -0.19 -15.17 22.35
CA GLU A 264 -1.14 -14.25 22.98
C GLU A 264 -1.49 -13.07 22.07
N SER A 265 -0.48 -12.46 21.46
CA SER A 265 -0.69 -11.33 20.54
C SER A 265 -1.32 -11.71 19.20
N LEU A 266 -1.45 -13.00 18.86
CA LEU A 266 -2.29 -13.43 17.73
C LEU A 266 -3.74 -13.55 18.19
N ARG A 267 -3.98 -14.15 19.37
CA ARG A 267 -5.31 -14.21 20.01
C ARG A 267 -5.90 -12.82 20.24
N MET A 268 -5.10 -11.84 20.67
CA MET A 268 -5.54 -10.45 20.77
C MET A 268 -5.98 -9.88 19.41
N ALA A 269 -5.24 -10.16 18.33
CA ALA A 269 -5.59 -9.67 16.99
C ALA A 269 -6.89 -10.31 16.46
N GLN A 270 -7.13 -11.60 16.77
CA GLN A 270 -8.39 -12.27 16.46
C GLN A 270 -9.57 -11.63 17.23
N ALA A 271 -9.41 -11.43 18.55
CA ALA A 271 -10.43 -10.78 19.38
C ALA A 271 -10.71 -9.32 18.96
N GLU A 272 -9.68 -8.58 18.55
CA GLU A 272 -9.82 -7.24 17.98
C GLU A 272 -10.62 -7.28 16.67
N ALA A 273 -10.33 -8.22 15.77
CA ALA A 273 -11.07 -8.38 14.52
C ALA A 273 -12.56 -8.74 14.77
N GLU A 274 -12.84 -9.65 15.72
CA GLU A 274 -14.20 -10.03 16.10
C GLU A 274 -14.99 -8.87 16.73
N SER A 275 -14.31 -7.99 17.48
CA SER A 275 -14.93 -6.84 18.15
C SER A 275 -15.00 -5.57 17.29
N ALA A 276 -14.31 -5.52 16.15
CA ALA A 276 -14.28 -4.38 15.22
C ALA A 276 -15.66 -4.05 14.59
N SER A 277 -16.69 -4.86 14.86
CA SER A 277 -18.10 -4.60 14.51
C SER A 277 -18.76 -3.47 15.32
N MET A 278 -18.08 -2.90 16.33
CA MET A 278 -18.56 -1.75 17.10
C MET A 278 -17.86 -0.46 16.65
N ASP A 279 -18.66 0.56 16.27
CA ASP A 279 -18.34 1.90 15.75
C ASP A 279 -17.39 2.76 16.63
N ASN A 280 -16.27 2.21 17.10
CA ASN A 280 -15.29 2.94 17.89
C ASN A 280 -14.23 3.57 16.97
N LYS A 281 -14.68 4.53 16.14
CA LYS A 281 -13.75 5.43 15.43
C LYS A 281 -13.16 6.37 16.49
N GLY A 282 -12.14 5.89 17.19
CA GLY A 282 -11.44 6.67 18.21
C GLY A 282 -11.11 8.09 17.72
N GLU A 283 -10.96 9.03 18.65
CA GLU A 283 -10.90 10.46 18.38
C GLU A 283 -10.03 10.84 17.15
N ILE A 284 -10.62 11.63 16.24
CA ILE A 284 -9.93 12.17 15.06
C ILE A 284 -9.17 13.41 15.48
N LEU A 285 -7.85 13.32 15.49
CA LEU A 285 -6.92 14.37 15.87
C LEU A 285 -6.21 14.90 14.61
N LEU A 286 -6.91 15.76 13.86
CA LEU A 286 -6.40 16.44 12.67
C LEU A 286 -6.58 17.94 12.79
N ASP A 287 -5.66 18.71 12.20
CA ASP A 287 -5.75 20.17 12.12
C ASP A 287 -7.03 20.60 11.39
N GLN A 288 -7.63 21.72 11.82
CA GLN A 288 -8.92 22.20 11.34
C GLN A 288 -8.94 22.45 9.82
N ASP A 289 -7.83 22.91 9.28
CA ASP A 289 -7.59 23.15 7.87
C ASP A 289 -7.57 21.85 7.05
N ILE A 290 -7.03 20.76 7.60
CA ILE A 290 -7.12 19.42 6.99
C ILE A 290 -8.55 18.88 7.07
N LEU A 291 -9.24 19.02 8.20
CA LEU A 291 -10.64 18.61 8.34
C LEU A 291 -11.54 19.34 7.32
N THR A 292 -11.35 20.65 7.17
CA THR A 292 -12.04 21.48 6.18
C THR A 292 -11.74 21.00 4.76
N TYR A 293 -10.49 20.63 4.49
CA TYR A 293 -10.09 20.10 3.20
C TYR A 293 -10.72 18.73 2.90
N ILE A 294 -10.77 17.82 3.88
CA ILE A 294 -11.45 16.53 3.76
C ILE A 294 -12.93 16.74 3.41
N GLN A 295 -13.62 17.64 4.12
CA GLN A 295 -15.02 17.97 3.85
C GLN A 295 -15.22 18.51 2.43
N LYS A 296 -14.33 19.40 1.99
CA LYS A 296 -14.35 19.96 0.62
C LYS A 296 -14.19 18.87 -0.43
N VAL A 297 -13.22 17.98 -0.26
CA VAL A 297 -12.96 16.88 -1.20
C VAL A 297 -14.15 15.93 -1.26
N LYS A 298 -14.72 15.53 -0.10
CA LYS A 298 -15.92 14.69 -0.02
C LYS A 298 -17.13 15.33 -0.74
N LYS A 299 -17.35 16.64 -0.60
CA LYS A 299 -18.43 17.36 -1.29
C LYS A 299 -18.25 17.44 -2.80
N ASN A 300 -17.03 17.60 -3.28
CA ASN A 300 -16.77 17.67 -4.72
C ASN A 300 -16.93 16.31 -5.41
N GLY A 301 -16.60 15.20 -4.72
CA GLY A 301 -16.78 13.84 -5.23
C GLY A 301 -18.25 13.43 -5.41
N SER A 302 -19.16 13.88 -4.53
CA SER A 302 -20.59 13.57 -4.65
C SER A 302 -21.28 14.27 -5.83
N HIS A 303 -20.93 15.54 -6.12
CA HIS A 303 -21.48 16.28 -7.27
C HIS A 303 -20.95 15.77 -8.62
N GLY A 304 -19.77 15.13 -8.65
CA GLY A 304 -19.21 14.49 -9.86
C GLY A 304 -19.94 13.21 -10.24
N LYS A 305 -20.35 12.40 -9.23
CA LYS A 305 -21.12 11.17 -9.46
C LYS A 305 -22.50 11.46 -10.03
N GLU A 306 -23.23 12.45 -9.51
CA GLU A 306 -24.53 12.87 -10.06
C GLU A 306 -24.42 13.23 -11.55
N LYS A 307 -23.47 14.11 -11.92
CA LYS A 307 -23.29 14.50 -13.33
C LYS A 307 -22.86 13.36 -14.25
N SER A 308 -22.11 12.37 -13.75
CA SER A 308 -21.69 11.20 -14.53
C SER A 308 -22.82 10.17 -14.71
N ALA A 309 -23.66 10.00 -13.69
CA ALA A 309 -24.86 9.16 -13.73
C ALA A 309 -25.90 9.74 -14.69
N THR A 310 -26.16 11.06 -14.63
CA THR A 310 -27.06 11.73 -15.58
C THR A 310 -26.54 11.67 -17.01
N LYS A 311 -25.22 11.55 -17.22
CA LYS A 311 -24.63 11.39 -18.57
C LYS A 311 -24.78 9.98 -19.12
N ARG A 312 -24.65 8.94 -18.27
CA ARG A 312 -24.88 7.53 -18.64
C ARG A 312 -26.37 7.25 -18.91
N GLU A 313 -27.27 7.77 -18.07
CA GLU A 313 -28.72 7.63 -18.30
C GLU A 313 -29.18 8.34 -19.58
N ASN A 314 -28.62 9.51 -19.89
CA ASN A 314 -28.92 10.22 -21.14
C ASN A 314 -28.31 9.59 -22.40
N SER A 315 -27.26 8.76 -22.28
CA SER A 315 -26.75 7.98 -23.42
C SER A 315 -27.57 6.71 -23.65
N GLU A 316 -27.99 6.02 -22.59
CA GLU A 316 -28.83 4.83 -22.69
C GLU A 316 -30.25 5.15 -23.19
N ALA A 317 -30.81 6.31 -22.79
CA ALA A 317 -32.10 6.78 -23.31
C ALA A 317 -32.07 7.19 -24.80
N LYS A 318 -30.90 7.51 -25.36
CA LYS A 318 -30.75 7.83 -26.79
C LYS A 318 -30.60 6.58 -27.67
N ASP A 319 -30.01 5.50 -27.14
CA ASP A 319 -29.91 4.23 -27.87
C ASP A 319 -31.25 3.47 -27.94
N LEU A 320 -32.15 3.67 -26.97
CA LEU A 320 -33.51 3.11 -27.00
C LEU A 320 -34.50 3.88 -27.89
N GLY A 321 -34.14 5.09 -28.35
CA GLY A 321 -35.00 5.95 -29.19
C GLY A 321 -34.82 5.77 -30.70
N SER A 322 -34.00 4.82 -31.15
CA SER A 322 -33.62 4.67 -32.57
C SER A 322 -34.22 3.42 -33.25
N ILE A 323 -35.18 2.75 -32.62
CA ILE A 323 -35.95 1.66 -33.23
C ILE A 323 -37.39 2.12 -33.45
N GLN A 324 -37.62 2.83 -34.55
CA GLN A 324 -38.92 2.90 -35.23
C GLN A 324 -38.73 3.21 -36.70
#